data_AF-D3FC63-F1
#
_entry.id   AF-D3FC63-F1
#
_cell.length_a   1.000
_cell.length_b   1.000
_cell.length_c   1.000
_cell.angle_alpha   90.00
_cell.angle_beta   90.00
_cell.angle_gamma   90.00
#
_symmetry.space_group_name_H-M   'P 1'
#
loop_
_entity.id
_entity.type
_entity.pdbx_description
1 polymer ?
#
loop_
_entity_poly.entity_id
_entity_poly.type
_entity_poly.pdbx_seq_one_letter_code
_entity_poly.pdbx_strand_id
1 'polypeptide(L)'
;MRRTSVFRAVLLALLLALAVSGTASAGQLTNEGGWWVFRAAPGERNDFRASVAQLGRAGYLQFNDTGVTLGALGPGCYREDFERDDLGTQRCPIAGTVGIRAELGDGDDWGIVGDDLPGIPVVFDGGPGNDRLNGPLRGVGVTFSGGDGTDELDGGDLGDVLDGGPGNDRVEGDGGNDVVRGGDGDDLVEGDSLSVGSDTIDGGPGYDRSEADWIQQGASAGLAISIDGVANDGHPGENDNVVDLEEVTLTQPAGFVAGGAGVRVRIYNHGQGSSNVAGGPGADNIRTHDYNDTIDGKGGDDTIEGGYGDDTITGGPGKDSINAEAGTGSCNFLVCRVGGGNDTIQVRDGEVDSVVCGVGTDTVVADANDTIAADCENVDRGTPPTRRPTPTRRPTPRRAPAKACVVPKVKAGSKLPAVKKALAKRGCGAKTKKVRSAKVRKGRVVKLSHKAGKRLAHKKAVTVFVSRGRR
;
A
#
# COMPACT_ATOMS: atom_id res chain seq x y z
N MET A 1 69.32 33.15 39.15
CA MET A 1 68.44 34.35 39.14
C MET A 1 67.00 33.87 39.23
N ARG A 2 66.34 33.96 40.39
CA ARG A 2 65.28 34.95 40.73
C ARG A 2 64.17 35.14 39.67
N ARG A 3 62.98 34.56 39.95
CA ARG A 3 61.61 35.16 40.02
C ARG A 3 60.57 34.01 39.95
N THR A 4 59.77 33.70 40.98
CA THR A 4 58.50 34.35 41.44
C THR A 4 57.46 34.46 40.32
N SER A 5 56.20 33.99 40.39
CA SER A 5 55.37 33.26 41.39
C SER A 5 54.26 32.47 40.61
N VAL A 6 53.31 31.69 41.15
CA VAL A 6 52.09 32.09 41.89
C VAL A 6 51.35 30.82 42.39
N PHE A 7 50.65 30.92 43.52
CA PHE A 7 49.77 29.91 44.13
C PHE A 7 48.57 29.48 43.25
N ARG A 8 48.12 28.22 43.36
CA ARG A 8 46.98 27.82 44.23
C ARG A 8 46.69 26.33 44.16
N ALA A 9 46.43 25.73 45.32
CA ALA A 9 45.79 24.41 45.40
C ALA A 9 44.29 24.54 45.06
N VAL A 10 43.76 23.55 44.35
CA VAL A 10 42.31 23.30 44.25
C VAL A 10 42.09 21.86 44.66
N LEU A 11 41.23 21.67 45.67
CA LEU A 11 40.89 20.38 46.26
C LEU A 11 40.07 19.58 45.25
N LEU A 12 40.42 18.31 45.02
CA LEU A 12 39.71 17.44 44.10
C LEU A 12 38.38 17.01 44.72
N ALA A 13 37.31 17.77 44.46
CA ALA A 13 35.96 17.39 44.84
C ALA A 13 35.47 16.25 43.93
N LEU A 14 35.65 15.02 44.39
CA LEU A 14 35.07 13.84 43.74
C LEU A 14 33.56 13.86 43.96
N LEU A 15 32.83 14.56 43.08
CA LEU A 15 31.39 14.47 42.99
C LEU A 15 31.06 13.07 42.46
N LEU A 16 30.88 12.14 43.42
CA LEU A 16 30.22 10.88 43.18
C LEU A 16 28.81 11.23 42.72
N ALA A 17 28.57 11.22 41.41
CA ALA A 17 27.23 11.20 40.87
C ALA A 17 26.62 9.89 41.34
N LEU A 18 25.91 9.95 42.46
CA LEU A 18 24.89 8.98 42.79
C LEU A 18 23.98 8.93 41.56
N ALA A 19 24.07 7.84 40.81
CA ALA A 19 22.95 7.44 39.98
C ALA A 19 21.76 7.43 40.93
N VAL A 20 20.85 8.37 40.73
CA VAL A 20 19.51 8.22 41.28
C VAL A 20 19.00 6.99 40.57
N SER A 21 19.08 5.85 41.25
CA SER A 21 18.33 4.66 40.89
C SER A 21 16.90 5.14 40.78
N GLY A 22 16.42 5.28 39.54
CA GLY A 22 15.02 5.57 39.30
C GLY A 22 14.25 4.57 40.13
N THR A 23 13.41 5.06 41.04
CA THR A 23 12.34 4.21 41.55
C THR A 23 11.64 3.69 40.30
N ALA A 24 11.59 2.37 40.12
CA ALA A 24 10.69 1.77 39.14
C ALA A 24 9.32 2.41 39.42
N SER A 25 8.92 3.32 38.55
CA SER A 25 7.57 3.84 38.59
C SER A 25 6.74 2.70 38.07
N ALA A 26 5.66 2.39 38.74
CA ALA A 26 4.67 1.47 38.23
C ALA A 26 3.73 2.21 37.28
N GLY A 27 3.16 1.50 36.31
CA GLY A 27 1.99 1.93 35.56
C GLY A 27 0.85 2.41 36.49
N GLN A 28 0.11 3.42 36.07
CA GLN A 28 -0.87 4.14 36.87
C GLN A 28 -2.27 4.05 36.26
N LEU A 29 -3.28 3.80 37.10
CA LEU A 29 -4.68 3.80 36.70
C LEU A 29 -5.41 5.00 37.32
N THR A 30 -5.86 5.94 36.48
CA THR A 30 -6.52 7.18 36.90
C THR A 30 -7.97 7.27 36.42
N ASN A 31 -8.78 8.12 37.05
CA ASN A 31 -10.09 8.50 36.50
C ASN A 31 -10.05 9.93 35.96
N GLU A 32 -10.22 10.10 34.66
CA GLU A 32 -10.08 11.36 33.94
C GLU A 32 -11.41 11.74 33.29
N GLY A 33 -12.26 12.44 34.03
CA GLY A 33 -13.57 12.87 33.54
C GLY A 33 -14.54 11.73 33.25
N GLY A 34 -14.43 10.61 33.98
CA GLY A 34 -15.21 9.39 33.76
C GLY A 34 -14.50 8.32 32.92
N TRP A 35 -13.37 8.64 32.28
CA TRP A 35 -12.52 7.63 31.65
C TRP A 35 -11.63 6.95 32.68
N TRP A 36 -11.51 5.63 32.61
CA TRP A 36 -10.40 4.92 33.27
C TRP A 36 -9.21 4.91 32.33
N VAL A 37 -8.12 5.55 32.74
CA VAL A 37 -6.91 5.66 31.93
C VAL A 37 -5.78 4.92 32.62
N PHE A 38 -5.35 3.81 32.02
CA PHE A 38 -4.08 3.17 32.34
C PHE A 38 -2.97 3.87 31.56
N ARG A 39 -1.85 4.12 32.22
CA ARG A 39 -0.59 4.54 31.60
C ARG A 39 0.51 3.68 32.18
N ALA A 40 1.24 2.94 31.36
CA ALA A 40 2.44 2.27 31.82
C ALA A 40 3.51 3.26 32.32
N ALA A 41 4.56 2.73 32.90
CA ALA A 41 5.74 3.51 33.23
C ALA A 41 6.97 3.08 32.42
N PRO A 42 7.97 3.96 32.27
CA PRO A 42 9.04 3.74 31.30
C PRO A 42 9.88 2.49 31.56
N GLY A 43 10.01 1.66 30.52
CA GLY A 43 10.78 0.40 30.52
C GLY A 43 10.12 -0.76 31.26
N GLU A 44 8.79 -0.70 31.45
CA GLU A 44 7.97 -1.84 31.88
C GLU A 44 7.48 -2.61 30.64
N ARG A 45 7.30 -3.93 30.75
CA ARG A 45 6.58 -4.72 29.73
C ARG A 45 5.22 -5.07 30.31
N ASN A 46 4.16 -4.63 29.65
CA ASN A 46 2.79 -4.71 30.10
C ASN A 46 2.09 -5.95 29.52
N ASP A 47 1.16 -6.50 30.32
CA ASP A 47 0.23 -7.56 29.91
C ASP A 47 -1.16 -7.14 30.41
N PHE A 48 -1.63 -6.01 29.86
CA PHE A 48 -2.75 -5.25 30.34
C PHE A 48 -4.08 -5.84 29.86
N ARG A 49 -4.97 -6.14 30.80
CA ARG A 49 -6.30 -6.68 30.51
C ARG A 49 -7.41 -5.85 31.15
N ALA A 50 -8.40 -5.48 30.35
CA ALA A 50 -9.64 -4.85 30.80
C ALA A 50 -10.85 -5.79 30.62
N SER A 51 -11.59 -6.05 31.70
CA SER A 51 -12.80 -6.90 31.68
C SER A 51 -13.82 -6.46 32.75
N VAL A 52 -14.93 -7.17 32.91
CA VAL A 52 -15.80 -7.05 34.10
C VAL A 52 -15.37 -8.03 35.19
N ALA A 53 -15.55 -7.63 36.45
CA ALA A 53 -15.26 -8.48 37.60
C ALA A 53 -16.36 -9.54 37.81
N GLN A 54 -15.98 -10.82 37.77
CA GLN A 54 -16.88 -11.96 37.92
C GLN A 54 -17.19 -12.29 39.41
N LEU A 55 -17.76 -13.47 39.68
CA LEU A 55 -18.02 -14.01 41.03
C LEU A 55 -18.78 -13.07 41.99
N GLY A 56 -19.89 -12.50 41.51
CA GLY A 56 -20.79 -11.68 42.32
C GLY A 56 -20.39 -10.20 42.44
N ARG A 57 -19.42 -9.74 41.66
CA ARG A 57 -18.89 -8.35 41.67
C ARG A 57 -19.13 -7.59 40.36
N ALA A 58 -20.15 -7.98 39.58
CA ALA A 58 -20.48 -7.46 38.25
C ALA A 58 -20.84 -5.95 38.15
N GLY A 59 -20.64 -5.18 39.23
CA GLY A 59 -20.68 -3.70 39.23
C GLY A 59 -19.30 -3.04 39.10
N TYR A 60 -18.23 -3.83 38.95
CA TYR A 60 -16.86 -3.36 38.84
C TYR A 60 -16.21 -3.81 37.52
N LEU A 61 -15.47 -2.89 36.90
CA LEU A 61 -14.44 -3.22 35.93
C LEU A 61 -13.26 -3.86 36.66
N GLN A 62 -12.58 -4.75 35.96
CA GLN A 62 -11.35 -5.39 36.37
C GLN A 62 -10.24 -4.97 35.41
N PHE A 63 -9.15 -4.48 35.98
CA PHE A 63 -7.92 -4.18 35.29
C PHE A 63 -6.83 -5.07 35.87
N ASN A 64 -6.10 -5.77 35.02
CA ASN A 64 -4.96 -6.59 35.39
C ASN A 64 -3.78 -6.21 34.50
N ASP A 65 -2.57 -6.40 35.00
CA ASP A 65 -1.32 -6.21 34.28
C ASP A 65 -0.33 -7.20 34.90
N THR A 66 0.20 -8.14 34.11
CA THR A 66 1.06 -9.21 34.64
C THR A 66 2.54 -8.86 34.53
N GLY A 67 3.35 -9.32 35.49
CA GLY A 67 4.78 -9.04 35.54
C GLY A 67 5.18 -7.69 36.18
N VAL A 68 4.24 -6.76 36.31
CA VAL A 68 4.44 -5.41 36.87
C VAL A 68 3.55 -5.19 38.10
N THR A 69 3.97 -4.32 39.03
CA THR A 69 3.15 -3.99 40.22
C THR A 69 2.34 -2.73 39.98
N LEU A 70 1.09 -2.84 39.51
CA LEU A 70 0.24 -1.67 39.26
C LEU A 70 0.25 -0.63 40.40
N GLY A 71 0.30 0.64 40.02
CA GLY A 71 0.51 1.81 40.87
C GLY A 71 -0.74 2.31 41.60
N ALA A 72 -0.81 3.63 41.81
CA ALA A 72 -1.84 4.26 42.64
C ALA A 72 -3.27 3.93 42.17
N LEU A 73 -4.15 3.65 43.13
CA LEU A 73 -5.57 3.37 42.86
C LEU A 73 -6.32 4.67 42.55
N GLY A 74 -7.10 4.65 41.46
CA GLY A 74 -8.06 5.71 41.16
C GLY A 74 -9.22 5.79 42.18
N PRO A 75 -9.99 6.90 42.19
CA PRO A 75 -11.05 7.13 43.17
C PRO A 75 -12.13 6.04 43.15
N GLY A 76 -12.33 5.36 44.29
CA GLY A 76 -13.31 4.28 44.41
C GLY A 76 -12.83 2.91 43.93
N CYS A 77 -11.60 2.80 43.40
CA CYS A 77 -10.97 1.53 43.09
C CYS A 77 -10.40 0.87 44.35
N TYR A 78 -10.25 -0.45 44.31
CA TYR A 78 -9.53 -1.24 45.31
C TYR A 78 -8.74 -2.38 44.65
N ARG A 79 -7.77 -2.95 45.36
CA ARG A 79 -7.06 -4.17 44.95
C ARG A 79 -7.64 -5.39 45.63
N GLU A 80 -7.45 -6.54 45.01
CA GLU A 80 -7.79 -7.83 45.61
C GLU A 80 -6.54 -8.68 45.80
N ASP A 81 -6.04 -8.71 47.04
CA ASP A 81 -4.81 -9.45 47.39
C ASP A 81 -5.10 -10.94 47.71
N PHE A 82 -6.01 -11.59 46.97
CA PHE A 82 -6.66 -12.82 47.46
C PHE A 82 -5.88 -14.12 47.20
N GLU A 83 -5.09 -14.19 46.13
CA GLU A 83 -4.21 -15.34 45.85
C GLU A 83 -2.80 -14.90 45.45
N ARG A 84 -1.83 -15.81 45.60
CA ARG A 84 -0.39 -15.53 45.41
C ARG A 84 -0.01 -15.16 43.97
N ASP A 85 -0.91 -15.47 43.04
CA ASP A 85 -0.74 -15.36 41.60
C ASP A 85 -1.65 -14.24 41.02
N ASP A 86 -2.45 -13.56 41.86
CA ASP A 86 -3.41 -12.49 41.49
C ASP A 86 -2.82 -11.07 41.74
N LEU A 87 -1.50 -11.00 41.92
CA LEU A 87 -0.73 -9.80 42.25
C LEU A 87 -0.66 -8.82 41.05
N GLY A 88 -1.73 -8.05 40.87
CA GLY A 88 -1.85 -7.05 39.80
C GLY A 88 -3.27 -6.52 39.65
N THR A 89 -4.28 -7.27 40.08
CA THR A 89 -5.69 -6.96 39.81
C THR A 89 -6.22 -5.73 40.58
N GLN A 90 -6.61 -4.68 39.85
CA GLN A 90 -7.37 -3.53 40.34
C GLN A 90 -8.84 -3.62 39.92
N ARG A 91 -9.77 -3.25 40.81
CA ARG A 91 -11.20 -3.23 40.53
C ARG A 91 -11.79 -1.85 40.77
N CYS A 92 -12.47 -1.31 39.77
CA CYS A 92 -12.98 0.06 39.72
C CYS A 92 -14.48 0.09 39.38
N PRO A 93 -15.29 1.04 39.90
CA PRO A 93 -16.74 1.02 39.67
C PRO A 93 -17.11 1.23 38.20
N ILE A 94 -18.04 0.40 37.67
CA ILE A 94 -18.65 0.63 36.34
C ILE A 94 -19.49 1.91 36.36
N ALA A 95 -20.21 2.16 37.45
CA ALA A 95 -21.14 3.28 37.58
C ALA A 95 -20.44 4.65 37.42
N GLY A 96 -20.79 5.38 36.36
CA GLY A 96 -20.18 6.67 36.02
C GLY A 96 -18.97 6.57 35.09
N THR A 97 -18.59 5.36 34.65
CA THR A 97 -17.58 5.18 33.60
C THR A 97 -18.13 5.65 32.25
N VAL A 98 -17.29 6.38 31.51
CA VAL A 98 -17.56 6.89 30.16
C VAL A 98 -16.79 6.09 29.11
N GLY A 99 -15.65 5.51 29.46
CA GLY A 99 -14.83 4.67 28.59
C GLY A 99 -13.56 4.18 29.30
N ILE A 100 -12.79 3.36 28.59
CA ILE A 100 -11.50 2.82 29.03
C ILE A 100 -10.43 3.27 28.05
N ARG A 101 -9.26 3.66 28.55
CA ARG A 101 -8.06 3.88 27.77
C ARG A 101 -6.87 3.14 28.38
N ALA A 102 -6.04 2.55 27.53
CA ALA A 102 -4.69 2.11 27.89
C ALA A 102 -3.67 2.84 27.01
N GLU A 103 -2.63 3.38 27.65
CA GLU A 103 -1.43 3.93 27.01
C GLU A 103 -0.28 3.00 27.48
N LEU A 104 0.08 1.99 26.67
CA LEU A 104 0.95 0.85 27.07
C LEU A 104 2.44 1.22 27.07
N GLY A 105 2.87 2.19 26.28
CA GLY A 105 4.11 2.91 26.54
C GLY A 105 5.29 2.46 25.69
N ASP A 106 6.26 1.75 26.28
CA ASP A 106 7.51 1.38 25.60
C ASP A 106 7.97 -0.06 25.87
N GLY A 107 8.22 -0.81 24.79
CA GLY A 107 8.55 -2.24 24.82
C GLY A 107 7.42 -3.10 24.27
N ASP A 108 7.73 -4.36 23.97
CA ASP A 108 6.80 -5.29 23.29
C ASP A 108 5.62 -5.69 24.20
N ASP A 109 4.49 -5.01 24.16
CA ASP A 109 3.38 -5.13 25.12
C ASP A 109 2.23 -6.03 24.67
N TRP A 110 1.30 -6.34 25.60
CA TRP A 110 0.05 -7.04 25.30
C TRP A 110 -1.14 -6.29 25.91
N GLY A 111 -2.12 -5.92 25.09
CA GLY A 111 -3.42 -5.41 25.49
C GLY A 111 -4.55 -6.40 25.17
N ILE A 112 -5.41 -6.71 26.15
CA ILE A 112 -6.55 -7.62 25.98
C ILE A 112 -7.85 -6.98 26.46
N VAL A 113 -8.87 -6.98 25.60
CA VAL A 113 -10.23 -6.53 25.90
C VAL A 113 -11.13 -7.74 26.14
N GLY A 114 -11.93 -7.73 27.21
CA GLY A 114 -12.81 -8.86 27.56
C GLY A 114 -14.23 -8.75 26.98
N ASP A 115 -14.73 -9.85 26.42
CA ASP A 115 -16.12 -10.15 26.04
C ASP A 115 -17.25 -9.62 26.96
N ASP A 116 -16.95 -9.37 28.23
CA ASP A 116 -17.93 -9.04 29.26
C ASP A 116 -18.03 -7.54 29.56
N LEU A 117 -17.24 -6.70 28.87
CA LEU A 117 -17.39 -5.26 28.94
C LEU A 117 -18.78 -4.79 28.46
N PRO A 118 -19.40 -3.81 29.13
CA PRO A 118 -20.55 -3.12 28.58
C PRO A 118 -20.13 -2.29 27.35
N GLY A 119 -21.09 -1.80 26.57
CA GLY A 119 -20.88 -0.88 25.43
C GLY A 119 -20.34 0.51 25.82
N ILE A 120 -19.18 0.55 26.49
CA ILE A 120 -18.38 1.74 26.81
C ILE A 120 -17.15 1.76 25.88
N PRO A 121 -16.85 2.87 25.20
CA PRO A 121 -15.69 2.94 24.31
C PRO A 121 -14.39 2.47 24.96
N VAL A 122 -13.62 1.67 24.22
CA VAL A 122 -12.29 1.18 24.62
C VAL A 122 -11.27 1.71 23.62
N VAL A 123 -10.18 2.30 24.10
CA VAL A 123 -9.10 2.84 23.27
C VAL A 123 -7.75 2.38 23.80
N PHE A 124 -7.06 1.47 23.10
CA PHE A 124 -5.70 1.07 23.47
C PHE A 124 -4.69 1.64 22.47
N ASP A 125 -3.55 2.06 23.00
CA ASP A 125 -2.41 2.66 22.30
C ASP A 125 -1.19 1.88 22.80
N GLY A 126 -0.56 1.11 21.91
CA GLY A 126 0.63 0.32 22.20
C GLY A 126 1.81 1.24 22.50
N GLY A 127 2.36 1.84 21.46
CA GLY A 127 3.46 2.80 21.51
C GLY A 127 4.67 2.29 20.74
N PRO A 128 5.91 2.61 21.19
CA PRO A 128 7.09 2.00 20.59
C PRO A 128 7.38 0.61 21.16
N GLY A 129 7.13 -0.45 20.37
CA GLY A 129 7.24 -1.85 20.78
C GLY A 129 7.00 -2.79 19.61
N ASN A 130 6.98 -4.10 19.84
CA ASN A 130 6.24 -5.01 18.97
C ASN A 130 5.02 -5.48 19.76
N ASP A 131 3.90 -4.80 19.56
CA ASP A 131 2.75 -4.86 20.46
C ASP A 131 1.68 -5.83 19.96
N ARG A 132 0.93 -6.39 20.90
CA ARG A 132 -0.21 -7.27 20.58
C ARG A 132 -1.47 -6.70 21.21
N LEU A 133 -2.50 -6.41 20.41
CA LEU A 133 -3.78 -5.89 20.88
C LEU A 133 -4.90 -6.82 20.40
N ASN A 134 -5.59 -7.49 21.33
CA ASN A 134 -6.72 -8.38 21.02
C ASN A 134 -8.02 -7.81 21.60
N GLY A 135 -9.01 -7.63 20.73
CA GLY A 135 -10.34 -7.18 21.08
C GLY A 135 -11.28 -8.33 21.49
N PRO A 136 -12.57 -8.05 21.71
CA PRO A 136 -13.52 -9.01 22.24
C PRO A 136 -14.48 -9.56 21.16
N LEU A 137 -14.86 -10.83 21.26
CA LEU A 137 -15.83 -11.47 20.36
C LEU A 137 -17.30 -11.01 20.58
N ARG A 138 -17.52 -9.89 21.28
CA ARG A 138 -18.84 -9.30 21.64
C ARG A 138 -18.71 -8.18 22.68
N GLY A 139 -19.81 -7.46 22.86
CA GLY A 139 -20.01 -6.50 23.94
C GLY A 139 -19.73 -5.07 23.51
N VAL A 140 -18.50 -4.78 23.07
CA VAL A 140 -18.09 -3.46 22.62
C VAL A 140 -16.96 -3.53 21.60
N GLY A 141 -17.06 -2.73 20.54
CA GLY A 141 -15.97 -2.54 19.60
C GLY A 141 -14.86 -1.64 20.15
N VAL A 142 -13.68 -1.76 19.58
CA VAL A 142 -12.42 -1.19 20.06
C VAL A 142 -11.90 -0.06 19.16
N THR A 143 -10.93 0.67 19.68
CA THR A 143 -10.06 1.54 18.88
C THR A 143 -8.63 1.24 19.28
N PHE A 144 -7.85 0.63 18.40
CA PHE A 144 -6.48 0.24 18.65
C PHE A 144 -5.51 1.03 17.76
N SER A 145 -4.38 1.40 18.36
CA SER A 145 -3.20 1.90 17.68
C SER A 145 -2.05 0.99 18.10
N GLY A 146 -1.31 0.42 17.14
CA GLY A 146 -0.06 -0.29 17.41
C GLY A 146 1.00 0.69 17.87
N GLY A 147 1.66 1.34 16.91
CA GLY A 147 2.58 2.45 17.15
C GLY A 147 3.84 2.35 16.29
N ASP A 148 5.02 2.56 16.89
CA ASP A 148 6.31 2.40 16.20
C ASP A 148 6.77 0.93 16.39
N GLY A 149 6.52 0.02 15.43
CA GLY A 149 6.63 -1.41 15.74
C GLY A 149 6.65 -2.48 14.64
N THR A 150 6.10 -3.63 15.00
CA THR A 150 5.76 -4.79 14.17
C THR A 150 4.66 -5.48 14.96
N ASP A 151 3.45 -4.97 14.79
CA ASP A 151 2.37 -5.13 15.75
C ASP A 151 1.33 -6.15 15.26
N GLU A 152 0.60 -6.76 16.19
CA GLU A 152 -0.47 -7.72 15.92
C GLU A 152 -1.78 -7.20 16.53
N LEU A 153 -2.61 -6.59 15.69
CA LEU A 153 -3.91 -6.02 16.03
C LEU A 153 -5.03 -6.94 15.52
N ASP A 154 -5.94 -7.27 16.43
CA ASP A 154 -7.11 -8.14 16.24
C ASP A 154 -8.31 -7.44 16.90
N GLY A 155 -9.33 -7.09 16.10
CA GLY A 155 -10.54 -6.39 16.56
C GLY A 155 -11.57 -7.31 17.23
N GLY A 156 -11.94 -8.39 16.54
CA GLY A 156 -12.95 -9.37 16.96
C GLY A 156 -14.31 -9.15 16.28
N ASP A 157 -15.38 -9.74 16.83
CA ASP A 157 -16.70 -9.83 16.16
C ASP A 157 -17.53 -8.50 16.14
N LEU A 158 -16.92 -7.30 16.12
CA LEU A 158 -17.62 -6.02 16.21
C LEU A 158 -16.98 -4.92 15.35
N GLY A 159 -17.72 -3.82 15.10
CA GLY A 159 -17.23 -2.69 14.31
C GLY A 159 -16.19 -1.85 15.05
N ASP A 160 -14.95 -1.96 14.58
CA ASP A 160 -13.72 -1.54 15.22
C ASP A 160 -12.94 -0.52 14.37
N VAL A 161 -11.92 0.09 15.00
CA VAL A 161 -11.01 1.03 14.35
C VAL A 161 -9.58 0.66 14.71
N LEU A 162 -8.84 0.15 13.74
CA LEU A 162 -7.49 -0.38 13.90
C LEU A 162 -6.50 0.44 13.04
N ASP A 163 -5.33 0.72 13.60
CA ASP A 163 -4.25 1.49 12.97
C ASP A 163 -2.92 0.86 13.42
N GLY A 164 -2.21 0.14 12.55
CA GLY A 164 -0.91 -0.46 12.88
C GLY A 164 0.10 0.62 13.25
N GLY A 165 0.41 1.49 12.28
CA GLY A 165 1.26 2.65 12.45
C GLY A 165 2.57 2.56 11.64
N PRO A 166 3.66 3.18 12.10
CA PRO A 166 4.97 2.96 11.50
C PRO A 166 5.56 1.59 11.87
N GLY A 167 5.36 0.59 11.00
CA GLY A 167 5.74 -0.78 11.30
C GLY A 167 5.79 -1.71 10.10
N ASN A 168 5.59 -3.00 10.36
CA ASN A 168 5.43 -4.05 9.38
C ASN A 168 4.40 -4.99 10.00
N ASP A 169 3.14 -4.56 9.99
CA ASP A 169 2.15 -4.96 10.97
C ASP A 169 1.19 -6.03 10.44
N ARG A 170 0.49 -6.72 11.34
CA ARG A 170 -0.71 -7.52 11.05
C ARG A 170 -1.90 -6.84 11.69
N VAL A 171 -2.90 -6.48 10.89
CA VAL A 171 -4.10 -5.78 11.36
C VAL A 171 -5.33 -6.50 10.79
N GLU A 172 -6.12 -7.11 11.67
CA GLU A 172 -7.25 -7.99 11.35
C GLU A 172 -8.53 -7.46 12.01
N GLY A 173 -9.53 -7.07 11.22
CA GLY A 173 -10.86 -6.64 11.71
C GLY A 173 -11.70 -7.81 12.23
N ASP A 174 -11.46 -9.02 11.71
CA ASP A 174 -12.02 -10.31 12.10
C ASP A 174 -13.50 -10.53 11.68
N GLY A 175 -14.40 -9.62 12.06
CA GLY A 175 -15.72 -9.54 11.43
C GLY A 175 -16.70 -8.56 12.06
N GLY A 176 -17.07 -7.51 11.31
CA GLY A 176 -17.87 -6.44 11.86
C GLY A 176 -18.31 -5.39 10.84
N ASN A 177 -17.71 -4.21 10.97
CA ASN A 177 -17.92 -3.06 10.09
C ASN A 177 -16.75 -2.10 10.33
N ASP A 178 -15.62 -2.48 9.75
CA ASP A 178 -14.32 -2.20 10.33
C ASP A 178 -13.56 -1.12 9.58
N VAL A 179 -12.61 -0.51 10.28
CA VAL A 179 -11.73 0.51 9.73
C VAL A 179 -10.31 0.07 10.02
N VAL A 180 -9.74 -0.70 9.10
CA VAL A 180 -8.44 -1.35 9.19
C VAL A 180 -7.40 -0.54 8.43
N ARG A 181 -6.35 -0.10 9.12
CA ARG A 181 -5.17 0.54 8.49
C ARG A 181 -3.90 -0.21 8.85
N GLY A 182 -3.06 -0.46 7.86
CA GLY A 182 -1.68 -0.89 8.07
C GLY A 182 -0.88 0.28 8.62
N GLY A 183 -0.40 1.16 7.73
CA GLY A 183 0.30 2.37 8.11
C GLY A 183 1.51 2.63 7.21
N ASP A 184 2.64 3.02 7.81
CA ASP A 184 3.90 3.25 7.10
C ASP A 184 4.74 1.94 7.18
N GLY A 185 4.50 0.96 6.29
CA GLY A 185 5.07 -0.39 6.42
C GLY A 185 4.95 -1.33 5.21
N ASP A 186 5.40 -2.58 5.34
CA ASP A 186 5.04 -3.67 4.38
C ASP A 186 4.03 -4.63 5.06
N ASP A 187 2.78 -4.20 5.18
CA ASP A 187 1.79 -4.72 6.13
C ASP A 187 0.97 -5.92 5.61
N LEU A 188 0.20 -6.53 6.52
CA LEU A 188 -0.84 -7.51 6.25
C LEU A 188 -2.15 -7.02 6.87
N VAL A 189 -3.07 -6.57 6.02
CA VAL A 189 -4.36 -5.98 6.42
C VAL A 189 -5.52 -6.84 5.92
N GLU A 190 -6.42 -7.17 6.83
CA GLU A 190 -7.55 -8.10 6.60
C GLU A 190 -8.80 -7.48 7.24
N GLY A 191 -9.86 -7.25 6.46
CA GLY A 191 -11.13 -6.73 6.98
C GLY A 191 -11.84 -7.83 7.78
N ASP A 192 -12.21 -8.89 7.07
CA ASP A 192 -12.84 -10.08 7.62
C ASP A 192 -11.84 -11.25 7.80
N SER A 193 -12.17 -12.17 8.70
CA SER A 193 -11.53 -13.50 8.80
C SER A 193 -12.58 -14.62 8.69
N LEU A 194 -13.77 -14.42 9.28
CA LEU A 194 -14.83 -15.44 9.34
C LEU A 194 -16.28 -14.93 9.19
N SER A 195 -16.56 -13.65 9.43
CA SER A 195 -17.93 -13.11 9.47
C SER A 195 -18.08 -11.79 8.71
N VAL A 196 -18.64 -11.87 7.51
CA VAL A 196 -18.72 -10.76 6.54
C VAL A 196 -19.14 -9.40 7.11
N GLY A 197 -18.33 -8.38 6.83
CA GLY A 197 -18.49 -7.00 7.27
C GLY A 197 -18.97 -6.04 6.17
N SER A 198 -18.50 -4.79 6.27
CA SER A 198 -18.54 -3.77 5.21
C SER A 198 -17.53 -2.73 5.62
N ASP A 199 -16.31 -2.92 5.11
CA ASP A 199 -15.12 -2.44 5.80
C ASP A 199 -14.39 -1.37 5.01
N THR A 200 -13.47 -0.67 5.68
CA THR A 200 -12.51 0.23 5.04
C THR A 200 -11.12 -0.30 5.29
N ILE A 201 -10.48 -0.74 4.22
CA ILE A 201 -9.17 -1.39 4.23
C ILE A 201 -8.19 -0.46 3.51
N ASP A 202 -7.15 -0.05 4.21
CA ASP A 202 -6.18 0.96 3.78
C ASP A 202 -4.78 0.46 4.17
N GLY A 203 -4.04 -0.14 3.22
CA GLY A 203 -2.69 -0.64 3.50
C GLY A 203 -1.76 0.49 3.90
N GLY A 204 -1.67 1.50 3.02
CA GLY A 204 -0.97 2.75 3.30
C GLY A 204 0.34 2.88 2.51
N PRO A 205 1.36 3.56 3.06
CA PRO A 205 2.65 3.69 2.38
C PRO A 205 3.64 2.51 2.51
N GLY A 206 3.45 1.40 1.79
CA GLY A 206 4.60 0.56 1.42
C GLY A 206 4.37 -0.58 0.42
N TYR A 207 4.24 -1.81 0.90
CA TYR A 207 3.97 -2.99 0.08
C TYR A 207 3.00 -3.93 0.80
N ASP A 208 1.74 -3.58 0.69
CA ASP A 208 0.71 -4.03 1.61
C ASP A 208 -0.14 -5.14 1.01
N ARG A 209 -0.58 -6.06 1.87
CA ARG A 209 -1.12 -7.37 1.44
C ARG A 209 -2.43 -7.69 2.13
N SER A 210 -3.34 -8.32 1.39
CA SER A 210 -4.52 -9.02 1.92
C SER A 210 -4.46 -10.48 1.46
N GLU A 211 -4.56 -11.42 2.42
CA GLU A 211 -4.45 -12.87 2.16
C GLU A 211 -5.69 -13.67 2.57
N ALA A 212 -6.36 -13.36 3.69
CA ALA A 212 -7.47 -14.14 4.24
C ALA A 212 -8.88 -13.60 3.97
N ASP A 213 -9.00 -12.29 3.77
CA ASP A 213 -10.23 -11.48 3.74
C ASP A 213 -11.40 -12.15 3.00
N TRP A 214 -11.21 -12.43 1.70
CA TRP A 214 -12.26 -12.99 0.84
C TRP A 214 -12.17 -14.53 0.68
N ILE A 215 -11.72 -15.29 1.69
CA ILE A 215 -11.66 -16.78 1.68
C ILE A 215 -13.03 -17.43 2.07
N GLN A 216 -14.16 -16.89 1.61
CA GLN A 216 -15.46 -17.46 1.97
C GLN A 216 -15.65 -18.89 1.41
N GLN A 217 -15.83 -19.88 2.29
CA GLN A 217 -16.07 -21.29 1.90
C GLN A 217 -17.52 -21.52 1.45
N GLY A 218 -17.88 -21.01 0.28
CA GLY A 218 -19.20 -21.19 -0.33
C GLY A 218 -19.20 -20.80 -1.80
N ALA A 219 -20.20 -21.28 -2.56
CA ALA A 219 -20.40 -20.84 -3.94
C ALA A 219 -21.09 -19.45 -3.96
N SER A 220 -20.36 -18.43 -3.52
CA SER A 220 -20.84 -17.06 -3.33
C SER A 220 -20.55 -16.26 -4.59
N ALA A 221 -21.60 -16.08 -5.40
CA ALA A 221 -21.47 -15.56 -6.76
C ALA A 221 -20.85 -14.15 -6.82
N GLY A 222 -19.80 -13.98 -7.62
CA GLY A 222 -19.33 -12.67 -8.07
C GLY A 222 -18.62 -11.84 -7.01
N LEU A 223 -17.48 -12.32 -6.51
CA LEU A 223 -16.49 -11.47 -5.83
C LEU A 223 -15.98 -10.39 -6.81
N ALA A 224 -15.95 -9.13 -6.37
CA ALA A 224 -15.43 -8.01 -7.16
C ALA A 224 -14.58 -7.09 -6.28
N ILE A 225 -13.31 -6.91 -6.64
CA ILE A 225 -12.37 -6.02 -5.96
C ILE A 225 -11.91 -4.93 -6.91
N SER A 226 -11.98 -3.68 -6.48
CA SER A 226 -11.51 -2.49 -7.17
C SER A 226 -10.81 -1.57 -6.17
N ILE A 227 -9.49 -1.47 -6.23
CA ILE A 227 -8.69 -0.69 -5.27
C ILE A 227 -8.80 0.82 -5.58
N ASP A 228 -10.02 1.36 -5.74
CA ASP A 228 -10.28 2.72 -6.24
C ASP A 228 -10.87 3.68 -5.18
N GLY A 229 -11.05 3.21 -3.94
CA GLY A 229 -11.56 4.00 -2.83
C GLY A 229 -13.04 4.31 -2.93
N VAL A 230 -13.81 3.35 -3.45
CA VAL A 230 -15.28 3.36 -3.44
C VAL A 230 -15.79 2.11 -2.74
N ALA A 231 -16.73 2.28 -1.80
CA ALA A 231 -17.41 1.21 -1.08
C ALA A 231 -18.30 0.35 -2.02
N ASN A 232 -17.67 -0.54 -2.79
CA ASN A 232 -18.31 -1.50 -3.70
C ASN A 232 -17.51 -2.79 -3.89
N ASP A 233 -16.54 -3.05 -3.02
CA ASP A 233 -15.69 -4.23 -3.07
C ASP A 233 -16.32 -5.40 -2.28
N GLY A 234 -15.67 -6.55 -2.36
CA GLY A 234 -16.09 -7.79 -1.70
C GLY A 234 -17.15 -8.58 -2.48
N HIS A 235 -17.90 -9.40 -1.75
CA HIS A 235 -19.06 -10.14 -2.20
C HIS A 235 -20.29 -9.22 -2.43
N PRO A 236 -21.30 -9.67 -3.20
CA PRO A 236 -22.46 -8.82 -3.50
C PRO A 236 -23.27 -8.42 -2.26
N GLY A 237 -23.07 -7.18 -1.83
CA GLY A 237 -23.74 -6.57 -0.67
C GLY A 237 -22.86 -6.44 0.57
N GLU A 238 -21.60 -6.86 0.52
CA GLU A 238 -20.52 -6.59 1.50
C GLU A 238 -20.19 -5.09 1.44
N ASN A 239 -19.81 -4.58 0.26
CA ASN A 239 -19.52 -3.16 0.00
C ASN A 239 -18.29 -2.64 0.76
N ASP A 240 -17.22 -3.43 0.77
CA ASP A 240 -15.94 -2.98 1.30
C ASP A 240 -15.39 -1.83 0.45
N ASN A 241 -14.47 -1.09 1.04
CA ASN A 241 -13.81 0.06 0.45
C ASN A 241 -12.29 -0.12 0.56
N VAL A 242 -11.69 -0.66 -0.50
CA VAL A 242 -10.27 -1.04 -0.51
C VAL A 242 -9.41 0.06 -1.16
N VAL A 243 -8.34 0.47 -0.49
CA VAL A 243 -7.33 1.40 -1.01
C VAL A 243 -5.91 0.92 -0.68
N ASP A 244 -4.95 1.40 -1.47
CA ASP A 244 -3.51 1.30 -1.21
C ASP A 244 -3.06 -0.10 -0.75
N LEU A 245 -3.37 -1.12 -1.59
CA LEU A 245 -2.88 -2.51 -1.50
C LEU A 245 -2.07 -2.88 -2.74
N GLU A 246 -0.91 -3.51 -2.54
CA GLU A 246 -0.04 -4.01 -3.61
C GLU A 246 -0.13 -5.52 -3.86
N GLU A 247 -0.58 -6.33 -2.90
CA GLU A 247 -0.75 -7.78 -3.07
C GLU A 247 -2.14 -8.24 -2.60
N VAL A 248 -2.91 -8.83 -3.51
CA VAL A 248 -4.21 -9.43 -3.19
C VAL A 248 -4.19 -10.91 -3.57
N THR A 249 -4.44 -11.76 -2.57
CA THR A 249 -4.53 -13.22 -2.73
C THR A 249 -5.97 -13.66 -2.55
N LEU A 250 -6.52 -14.37 -3.54
CA LEU A 250 -7.92 -14.81 -3.59
C LEU A 250 -7.99 -16.33 -3.74
N THR A 251 -8.98 -16.97 -3.12
CA THR A 251 -9.22 -18.42 -3.26
C THR A 251 -10.40 -18.77 -4.16
N GLN A 252 -10.98 -17.78 -4.85
CA GLN A 252 -12.18 -17.93 -5.67
C GLN A 252 -12.12 -16.99 -6.89
N PRO A 253 -12.86 -17.33 -7.99
CA PRO A 253 -12.92 -16.48 -9.17
C PRO A 253 -13.46 -15.08 -8.86
N ALA A 254 -12.82 -14.07 -9.44
CA ALA A 254 -13.12 -12.67 -9.11
C ALA A 254 -13.08 -11.75 -10.33
N GLY A 255 -13.85 -10.66 -10.25
CA GLY A 255 -13.49 -9.43 -10.94
C GLY A 255 -12.42 -8.71 -10.11
N PHE A 256 -11.29 -8.34 -10.72
CA PHE A 256 -10.26 -7.54 -10.05
C PHE A 256 -9.86 -6.34 -10.91
N VAL A 257 -9.72 -5.17 -10.28
CA VAL A 257 -9.21 -3.95 -10.93
C VAL A 257 -8.20 -3.26 -10.01
N ALA A 258 -6.95 -3.15 -10.48
CA ALA A 258 -5.91 -2.43 -9.76
C ALA A 258 -6.18 -0.91 -9.69
N GLY A 259 -5.93 -0.32 -8.52
CA GLY A 259 -5.96 1.12 -8.31
C GLY A 259 -4.65 1.83 -8.57
N GLY A 260 -3.57 1.21 -8.09
CA GLY A 260 -2.19 1.69 -8.13
C GLY A 260 -1.41 1.20 -9.35
N ALA A 261 -0.09 1.39 -9.30
CA ALA A 261 0.84 0.98 -10.35
C ALA A 261 1.82 -0.05 -9.78
N GLY A 262 1.83 -1.28 -10.32
CA GLY A 262 2.67 -2.36 -9.81
C GLY A 262 1.95 -3.19 -8.75
N VAL A 263 0.84 -3.80 -9.13
CA VAL A 263 0.05 -4.72 -8.28
C VAL A 263 0.50 -6.16 -8.48
N ARG A 264 0.23 -7.00 -7.48
CA ARG A 264 0.33 -8.44 -7.57
C ARG A 264 -1.02 -9.06 -7.22
N VAL A 265 -1.53 -9.89 -8.13
CA VAL A 265 -2.80 -10.59 -7.96
C VAL A 265 -2.53 -12.08 -8.05
N ARG A 266 -2.96 -12.86 -7.05
CA ARG A 266 -2.92 -14.33 -7.13
C ARG A 266 -4.29 -14.91 -6.83
N ILE A 267 -4.83 -15.65 -7.78
CA ILE A 267 -6.06 -16.42 -7.57
C ILE A 267 -5.72 -17.90 -7.54
N TYR A 268 -6.15 -18.60 -6.50
CA TYR A 268 -5.90 -20.03 -6.30
C TYR A 268 -7.07 -20.90 -6.78
N ASN A 269 -6.76 -22.11 -7.28
CA ASN A 269 -7.68 -23.06 -7.89
C ASN A 269 -8.61 -23.76 -6.87
N HIS A 270 -9.42 -23.01 -6.11
CA HIS A 270 -10.40 -23.54 -5.16
C HIS A 270 -11.87 -23.28 -5.55
N GLY A 271 -12.15 -22.41 -6.53
CA GLY A 271 -13.50 -22.14 -7.04
C GLY A 271 -13.82 -22.72 -8.43
N GLN A 272 -14.91 -22.25 -9.04
CA GLN A 272 -15.43 -22.70 -10.34
C GLN A 272 -15.92 -21.51 -11.18
N GLY A 273 -15.54 -21.43 -12.46
CA GLY A 273 -15.91 -20.34 -13.37
C GLY A 273 -14.82 -19.28 -13.52
N SER A 274 -14.95 -18.39 -14.50
CA SER A 274 -13.90 -17.46 -14.93
C SER A 274 -13.68 -16.24 -14.02
N SER A 275 -12.44 -15.77 -13.98
CA SER A 275 -12.01 -14.46 -13.47
C SER A 275 -11.89 -13.40 -14.57
N ASN A 276 -11.94 -12.12 -14.17
CA ASN A 276 -11.68 -10.97 -15.03
C ASN A 276 -10.77 -9.98 -14.30
N VAL A 277 -9.48 -10.01 -14.62
CA VAL A 277 -8.42 -9.27 -13.92
C VAL A 277 -7.88 -8.15 -14.79
N ALA A 278 -7.90 -6.93 -14.26
CA ALA A 278 -7.26 -5.75 -14.85
C ALA A 278 -6.13 -5.26 -13.94
N GLY A 279 -4.93 -5.18 -14.51
CA GLY A 279 -3.76 -4.52 -13.91
C GLY A 279 -3.91 -3.00 -13.87
N GLY A 280 -2.82 -2.32 -13.54
CA GLY A 280 -2.66 -0.88 -13.41
C GLY A 280 -1.64 -0.29 -14.39
N PRO A 281 -1.26 0.99 -14.25
CA PRO A 281 -0.27 1.63 -15.11
C PRO A 281 1.19 1.41 -14.65
N GLY A 282 1.48 0.25 -14.06
CA GLY A 282 2.80 -0.15 -13.54
C GLY A 282 3.10 -1.61 -13.84
N ALA A 283 4.30 -2.08 -13.49
CA ALA A 283 4.74 -3.44 -13.81
C ALA A 283 4.11 -4.46 -12.84
N ASP A 284 3.10 -5.17 -13.32
CA ASP A 284 2.24 -6.01 -12.49
C ASP A 284 2.65 -7.49 -12.51
N ASN A 285 2.21 -8.25 -11.50
CA ASN A 285 2.39 -9.70 -11.40
C ASN A 285 1.02 -10.37 -11.24
N ILE A 286 0.44 -10.81 -12.35
CA ILE A 286 -0.90 -11.39 -12.41
C ILE A 286 -0.79 -12.90 -12.55
N ARG A 287 -1.40 -13.63 -11.60
CA ARG A 287 -1.60 -15.07 -11.66
C ARG A 287 -3.08 -15.37 -11.46
N THR A 288 -3.73 -15.81 -12.52
CA THR A 288 -5.10 -16.33 -12.48
C THR A 288 -5.10 -17.86 -12.29
N HIS A 289 -6.25 -18.52 -12.48
CA HIS A 289 -6.46 -19.91 -12.04
C HIS A 289 -6.90 -20.80 -13.23
N ASP A 290 -7.45 -22.00 -12.98
CA ASP A 290 -8.05 -22.78 -14.08
C ASP A 290 -9.40 -22.13 -14.52
N TYR A 291 -10.01 -22.48 -15.65
CA TYR A 291 -11.13 -21.78 -16.33
C TYR A 291 -10.70 -20.68 -17.31
N ASN A 292 -11.63 -20.26 -18.16
CA ASN A 292 -11.41 -19.36 -19.29
C ASN A 292 -11.36 -17.90 -18.81
N ASP A 293 -10.20 -17.40 -18.43
CA ASP A 293 -10.05 -16.13 -17.75
C ASP A 293 -9.86 -14.96 -18.73
N THR A 294 -10.15 -13.74 -18.26
CA THR A 294 -9.88 -12.50 -19.01
C THR A 294 -8.88 -11.65 -18.26
N ILE A 295 -7.76 -11.31 -18.91
CA ILE A 295 -6.64 -10.60 -18.30
C ILE A 295 -6.26 -9.41 -19.17
N ASP A 296 -6.09 -8.25 -18.55
CA ASP A 296 -5.58 -7.02 -19.18
C ASP A 296 -4.52 -6.41 -18.25
N GLY A 297 -3.24 -6.62 -18.54
CA GLY A 297 -2.11 -6.07 -17.76
C GLY A 297 -2.06 -4.54 -17.77
N LYS A 298 -2.84 -3.88 -18.63
CA LYS A 298 -2.97 -2.43 -18.84
C LYS A 298 -1.72 -1.71 -19.32
N GLY A 299 -0.58 -1.83 -18.65
CA GLY A 299 0.65 -1.17 -19.09
C GLY A 299 1.69 -0.97 -18.01
N GLY A 300 2.58 -1.94 -17.93
CA GLY A 300 3.89 -1.90 -17.29
C GLY A 300 4.86 -2.78 -18.06
N ASP A 301 5.88 -3.31 -17.40
CA ASP A 301 6.63 -4.45 -17.93
C ASP A 301 6.04 -5.69 -17.20
N ASP A 302 4.91 -6.22 -17.69
CA ASP A 302 4.01 -7.05 -16.89
C ASP A 302 4.39 -8.55 -16.89
N THR A 303 4.07 -9.27 -15.82
CA THR A 303 4.26 -10.74 -15.74
C THR A 303 2.91 -11.42 -15.54
N ILE A 304 2.47 -12.21 -16.51
CA ILE A 304 1.13 -12.82 -16.53
C ILE A 304 1.24 -14.35 -16.62
N GLU A 305 0.59 -15.05 -15.69
CA GLU A 305 0.32 -16.49 -15.74
C GLU A 305 -1.20 -16.71 -15.83
N GLY A 306 -1.68 -17.21 -16.98
CA GLY A 306 -3.12 -17.37 -17.27
C GLY A 306 -3.75 -18.50 -16.47
N GLY A 307 -3.22 -19.72 -16.64
CA GLY A 307 -3.67 -20.89 -15.90
C GLY A 307 -3.98 -22.06 -16.81
N TYR A 308 -5.23 -22.53 -16.81
CA TYR A 308 -5.73 -23.62 -17.65
C TYR A 308 -7.16 -23.31 -18.12
N GLY A 309 -7.35 -22.96 -19.39
CA GLY A 309 -8.66 -22.65 -19.96
C GLY A 309 -8.49 -22.01 -21.34
N ASP A 310 -9.57 -21.66 -22.03
CA ASP A 310 -9.42 -20.78 -23.21
C ASP A 310 -9.32 -19.32 -22.74
N ASP A 311 -8.11 -18.84 -22.47
CA ASP A 311 -7.87 -17.53 -21.86
C ASP A 311 -7.88 -16.39 -22.90
N THR A 312 -8.27 -15.18 -22.46
CA THR A 312 -8.13 -13.95 -23.24
C THR A 312 -7.19 -13.00 -22.52
N ILE A 313 -5.96 -12.89 -23.02
CA ILE A 313 -4.88 -12.11 -22.40
C ILE A 313 -4.52 -10.91 -23.27
N THR A 314 -4.55 -9.72 -22.69
CA THR A 314 -3.88 -8.53 -23.23
C THR A 314 -2.74 -8.19 -22.29
N GLY A 315 -1.52 -8.04 -22.82
CA GLY A 315 -0.40 -7.51 -22.03
C GLY A 315 -0.65 -6.04 -21.73
N GLY A 316 -0.21 -5.16 -22.62
CA GLY A 316 -0.49 -3.74 -22.55
C GLY A 316 0.57 -2.98 -23.33
N PRO A 317 0.79 -1.69 -23.04
CA PRO A 317 1.97 -0.98 -23.50
C PRO A 317 3.14 -1.18 -22.54
N GLY A 318 4.18 -1.88 -23.00
CA GLY A 318 5.43 -2.06 -22.26
C GLY A 318 6.18 -3.32 -22.67
N LYS A 319 6.65 -4.15 -21.73
CA LYS A 319 7.40 -5.38 -22.08
C LYS A 319 6.95 -6.55 -21.26
N ASP A 320 6.03 -7.28 -21.84
CA ASP A 320 5.25 -8.24 -21.11
C ASP A 320 5.86 -9.64 -21.23
N SER A 321 5.80 -10.37 -20.13
CA SER A 321 6.22 -11.76 -19.99
C SER A 321 4.98 -12.60 -19.71
N ILE A 322 4.34 -13.06 -20.79
CA ILE A 322 3.11 -13.84 -20.73
C ILE A 322 3.44 -15.33 -20.85
N ASN A 323 2.93 -16.11 -19.90
CA ASN A 323 2.88 -17.56 -19.97
C ASN A 323 1.42 -17.97 -19.77
N ALA A 324 0.70 -18.22 -20.87
CA ALA A 324 -0.74 -18.50 -20.79
C ALA A 324 -0.98 -19.80 -20.01
N GLU A 325 -0.48 -20.96 -20.47
CA GLU A 325 -0.57 -22.21 -19.71
C GLU A 325 0.78 -22.70 -19.14
N ALA A 326 0.84 -22.85 -17.81
CA ALA A 326 2.01 -23.37 -17.10
C ALA A 326 2.06 -24.92 -17.09
N GLY A 327 2.46 -25.50 -18.22
CA GLY A 327 2.95 -26.87 -18.32
C GLY A 327 2.02 -27.85 -19.05
N THR A 328 2.33 -29.14 -18.94
CA THR A 328 1.47 -30.19 -19.53
C THR A 328 0.45 -30.66 -18.50
N GLY A 329 -0.84 -30.57 -18.81
CA GLY A 329 -1.95 -31.02 -17.95
C GLY A 329 -1.67 -32.32 -17.20
N SER A 330 -1.78 -32.26 -15.88
CA SER A 330 -1.43 -33.32 -14.94
C SER A 330 -2.60 -33.66 -14.03
N CYS A 331 -2.93 -34.95 -13.95
CA CYS A 331 -3.91 -35.49 -13.02
C CYS A 331 -3.24 -36.27 -11.89
N ASN A 332 -3.66 -36.02 -10.66
CA ASN A 332 -3.41 -36.89 -9.51
C ASN A 332 -4.76 -37.30 -8.86
N PHE A 333 -4.72 -37.96 -7.70
CA PHE A 333 -5.93 -38.47 -7.04
C PHE A 333 -6.80 -37.39 -6.35
N LEU A 334 -6.30 -36.15 -6.27
CA LEU A 334 -6.92 -35.01 -5.60
C LEU A 334 -7.39 -33.93 -6.59
N VAL A 335 -6.61 -33.69 -7.66
CA VAL A 335 -6.88 -32.68 -8.70
C VAL A 335 -6.56 -33.25 -10.08
N CYS A 336 -7.42 -32.99 -11.05
CA CYS A 336 -7.16 -33.20 -12.48
C CYS A 336 -7.08 -31.85 -13.18
N ARG A 337 -5.91 -31.50 -13.75
CA ARG A 337 -5.80 -30.39 -14.71
C ARG A 337 -6.21 -30.92 -16.08
N VAL A 338 -7.39 -30.53 -16.56
CA VAL A 338 -8.11 -31.20 -17.67
C VAL A 338 -7.97 -30.45 -18.98
N GLY A 339 -7.08 -30.92 -19.85
CA GLY A 339 -6.93 -30.39 -21.20
C GLY A 339 -6.18 -29.06 -21.22
N GLY A 340 -5.56 -28.78 -22.37
CA GLY A 340 -4.93 -27.49 -22.61
C GLY A 340 -5.93 -26.45 -23.12
N GLY A 341 -5.57 -25.18 -22.98
CA GLY A 341 -6.33 -24.03 -23.47
C GLY A 341 -6.44 -23.90 -24.99
N ASN A 342 -7.11 -22.84 -25.45
CA ASN A 342 -7.00 -22.31 -26.81
C ASN A 342 -6.96 -20.78 -26.71
N ASP A 343 -5.78 -20.27 -26.38
CA ASP A 343 -5.66 -18.92 -25.84
C ASP A 343 -5.70 -17.84 -26.91
N THR A 344 -6.19 -16.66 -26.55
CA THR A 344 -6.18 -15.46 -27.38
C THR A 344 -5.35 -14.37 -26.72
N ILE A 345 -4.15 -14.14 -27.26
CA ILE A 345 -3.14 -13.25 -26.67
C ILE A 345 -2.92 -12.01 -27.56
N GLN A 346 -2.98 -10.81 -26.96
CA GLN A 346 -2.76 -9.53 -27.63
C GLN A 346 -1.50 -8.84 -27.06
N VAL A 347 -0.44 -8.78 -27.87
CA VAL A 347 0.87 -8.16 -27.57
C VAL A 347 1.35 -7.36 -28.79
N ARG A 348 0.50 -6.43 -29.24
CA ARG A 348 0.78 -5.56 -30.40
C ARG A 348 0.65 -4.09 -30.01
N ASP A 349 1.56 -3.66 -29.15
CA ASP A 349 1.62 -2.31 -28.58
C ASP A 349 2.69 -1.42 -29.25
N GLY A 350 3.75 -2.06 -29.78
CA GLY A 350 4.90 -1.46 -30.45
C GLY A 350 6.25 -1.57 -29.70
N GLU A 351 6.33 -2.27 -28.57
CA GLU A 351 7.57 -2.55 -27.83
C GLU A 351 8.12 -3.97 -28.15
N VAL A 352 8.43 -4.82 -27.16
CA VAL A 352 9.03 -6.16 -27.36
C VAL A 352 8.63 -7.11 -26.24
N ASP A 353 7.73 -8.03 -26.55
CA ASP A 353 7.14 -8.96 -25.57
C ASP A 353 7.71 -10.38 -25.68
N SER A 354 7.44 -11.18 -24.65
CA SER A 354 7.75 -12.60 -24.57
C SER A 354 6.47 -13.38 -24.27
N VAL A 355 6.09 -14.30 -25.16
CA VAL A 355 4.87 -15.11 -25.01
C VAL A 355 5.20 -16.59 -25.12
N VAL A 356 4.78 -17.34 -24.12
CA VAL A 356 4.66 -18.81 -24.12
C VAL A 356 3.17 -19.14 -24.09
N CYS A 357 2.70 -19.95 -25.04
CA CYS A 357 1.28 -20.32 -25.09
C CYS A 357 1.00 -21.57 -24.26
N GLY A 358 1.84 -22.61 -24.35
CA GLY A 358 1.65 -23.86 -23.61
C GLY A 358 1.10 -24.98 -24.48
N VAL A 359 -0.07 -25.52 -24.16
CA VAL A 359 -0.69 -26.61 -24.92
C VAL A 359 -2.08 -26.21 -25.38
N GLY A 360 -2.30 -26.17 -26.70
CA GLY A 360 -3.59 -25.72 -27.19
C GLY A 360 -3.76 -25.69 -28.70
N THR A 361 -4.47 -24.68 -29.17
CA THR A 361 -4.44 -24.20 -30.54
C THR A 361 -4.55 -22.69 -30.49
N ASP A 362 -3.42 -22.07 -30.18
CA ASP A 362 -3.41 -20.74 -29.58
C ASP A 362 -3.29 -19.66 -30.65
N THR A 363 -3.78 -18.46 -30.34
CA THR A 363 -3.84 -17.32 -31.26
C THR A 363 -3.16 -16.12 -30.66
N VAL A 364 -2.05 -15.69 -31.27
CA VAL A 364 -1.26 -14.56 -30.79
C VAL A 364 -1.26 -13.45 -31.83
N VAL A 365 -1.74 -12.27 -31.44
CA VAL A 365 -1.67 -11.05 -32.21
C VAL A 365 -0.50 -10.23 -31.69
N ALA A 366 0.62 -10.33 -32.42
CA ALA A 366 1.92 -9.77 -32.04
C ALA A 366 2.37 -8.66 -32.99
N ASP A 367 3.39 -7.93 -32.57
CA ASP A 367 4.24 -7.12 -33.42
C ASP A 367 5.34 -7.95 -34.11
N ALA A 368 6.16 -7.30 -34.93
CA ALA A 368 7.18 -7.99 -35.71
C ALA A 368 8.38 -8.47 -34.87
N ASN A 369 8.65 -7.82 -33.74
CA ASN A 369 9.89 -7.99 -32.97
C ASN A 369 9.77 -9.00 -31.81
N ASP A 370 8.57 -9.48 -31.51
CA ASP A 370 8.31 -10.19 -30.26
C ASP A 370 8.82 -11.63 -30.26
N THR A 371 9.12 -12.09 -29.05
CA THR A 371 9.60 -13.43 -28.76
C THR A 371 8.42 -14.33 -28.45
N ILE A 372 7.70 -14.71 -29.50
CA ILE A 372 6.62 -15.69 -29.43
C ILE A 372 7.24 -17.09 -29.53
N ALA A 373 6.94 -17.96 -28.56
CA ALA A 373 7.43 -19.32 -28.50
C ALA A 373 6.83 -20.20 -29.64
N ALA A 374 7.43 -21.38 -29.83
CA ALA A 374 7.16 -22.25 -30.98
C ALA A 374 5.95 -23.19 -30.78
N ASP A 375 5.34 -23.13 -29.61
CA ASP A 375 4.10 -23.78 -29.19
C ASP A 375 2.85 -22.99 -29.60
N CYS A 376 2.96 -21.68 -29.87
CA CYS A 376 1.84 -20.88 -30.36
C CYS A 376 1.52 -21.14 -31.87
N GLU A 377 0.37 -21.75 -32.19
CA GLU A 377 0.02 -22.13 -33.57
C GLU A 377 -0.31 -20.95 -34.50
N ASN A 378 -1.17 -20.02 -34.06
CA ASN A 378 -1.79 -19.02 -34.93
C ASN A 378 -1.27 -17.60 -34.66
N VAL A 379 -0.01 -17.33 -35.04
CA VAL A 379 0.65 -16.04 -34.80
C VAL A 379 0.44 -15.05 -35.95
N ASP A 380 -0.38 -14.02 -35.74
CA ASP A 380 -0.46 -12.84 -36.62
C ASP A 380 0.52 -11.75 -36.15
N ARG A 381 1.66 -11.60 -36.84
CA ARG A 381 2.61 -10.48 -36.65
C ARG A 381 2.24 -9.22 -37.44
N GLY A 382 1.03 -9.17 -37.98
CA GLY A 382 0.59 -8.17 -38.93
C GLY A 382 1.31 -8.28 -40.27
N THR A 383 0.91 -7.45 -41.23
CA THR A 383 1.75 -7.30 -42.44
C THR A 383 2.97 -6.44 -42.07
N PRO A 384 4.22 -6.89 -42.31
CA PRO A 384 5.39 -6.03 -42.20
C PRO A 384 5.14 -4.76 -43.01
N PRO A 385 5.45 -3.56 -42.51
CA PRO A 385 5.04 -2.31 -43.15
C PRO A 385 5.51 -2.30 -44.59
N THR A 386 4.56 -2.54 -45.52
CA THR A 386 4.89 -2.89 -46.90
C THR A 386 5.80 -1.82 -47.44
N ARG A 387 7.00 -2.23 -47.86
CA ARG A 387 8.12 -1.33 -48.10
C ARG A 387 7.75 -0.38 -49.23
N ARG A 388 7.15 0.76 -48.87
CA ARG A 388 6.36 1.62 -49.77
C ARG A 388 7.19 1.86 -51.02
N PRO A 389 6.74 1.42 -52.21
CA PRO A 389 7.59 1.37 -53.39
C PRO A 389 8.18 2.74 -53.60
N THR A 390 9.52 2.81 -53.54
CA THR A 390 10.27 4.07 -53.53
C THR A 390 9.77 4.93 -54.67
N PRO A 391 9.09 6.07 -54.42
CA PRO A 391 8.47 6.83 -55.49
C PRO A 391 9.57 7.26 -56.45
N THR A 392 9.46 6.79 -57.70
CA THR A 392 10.48 7.00 -58.72
C THR A 392 10.76 8.49 -58.84
N ARG A 393 12.02 8.85 -58.58
CA ARG A 393 12.43 10.22 -58.24
C ARG A 393 12.38 11.11 -59.48
N ARG A 394 11.19 11.64 -59.79
CA ARG A 394 11.02 12.73 -60.76
C ARG A 394 11.94 13.89 -60.31
N PRO A 395 12.78 14.45 -61.20
CA PRO A 395 13.79 15.42 -60.80
C PRO A 395 13.13 16.69 -60.26
N THR A 396 13.33 16.94 -58.97
CA THR A 396 12.86 18.18 -58.33
C THR A 396 13.81 19.33 -58.67
N PRO A 397 13.30 20.52 -59.00
CA PRO A 397 14.14 21.68 -59.29
C PRO A 397 14.99 22.03 -58.05
N ARG A 398 16.27 22.34 -58.32
CA ARG A 398 17.33 22.50 -57.33
C ARG A 398 17.04 23.67 -56.37
N ARG A 399 16.37 23.38 -55.25
CA ARG A 399 15.99 24.39 -54.26
C ARG A 399 17.24 24.92 -53.54
N ALA A 400 17.46 26.23 -53.60
CA ALA A 400 18.59 26.90 -52.97
C ALA A 400 18.67 26.59 -51.45
N PRO A 401 19.87 26.55 -50.84
CA PRO A 401 20.03 26.22 -49.43
C PRO A 401 19.30 27.23 -48.54
N ALA A 402 18.46 26.72 -47.65
CA ALA A 402 17.71 27.55 -46.71
C ALA A 402 18.68 28.20 -45.70
N LYS A 403 18.68 29.54 -45.64
CA LYS A 403 19.45 30.30 -44.65
C LYS A 403 19.10 29.83 -43.23
N ALA A 404 20.12 29.54 -42.42
CA ALA A 404 19.92 29.19 -41.02
C ALA A 404 19.42 30.41 -40.22
N CYS A 405 18.32 30.25 -39.47
CA CYS A 405 17.85 31.26 -38.51
C CYS A 405 18.83 31.33 -37.32
N VAL A 406 19.79 32.26 -37.36
CA VAL A 406 20.65 32.57 -36.21
C VAL A 406 19.86 33.40 -35.19
N VAL A 407 19.67 32.85 -33.99
CA VAL A 407 18.99 33.53 -32.88
C VAL A 407 19.85 34.70 -32.39
N PRO A 408 19.33 35.95 -32.30
CA PRO A 408 20.10 37.08 -31.78
C PRO A 408 20.32 36.96 -30.27
N LYS A 409 21.45 37.49 -29.76
CA LYS A 409 21.69 37.66 -28.32
C LYS A 409 20.54 38.47 -27.69
N VAL A 410 19.72 37.83 -26.85
CA VAL A 410 18.65 38.50 -26.11
C VAL A 410 19.23 39.19 -24.87
N LYS A 411 19.00 40.50 -24.72
CA LYS A 411 19.42 41.25 -23.51
C LYS A 411 18.56 40.81 -22.31
N ALA A 412 19.18 40.65 -21.15
CA ALA A 412 18.47 40.38 -19.89
C ALA A 412 17.38 41.43 -19.62
N GLY A 413 16.23 41.02 -19.06
CA GLY A 413 15.08 41.89 -18.80
C GLY A 413 14.14 42.16 -20.00
N SER A 414 14.41 41.60 -21.19
CA SER A 414 13.55 41.80 -22.38
C SER A 414 12.15 41.20 -22.22
N LYS A 415 11.09 42.00 -22.44
CA LYS A 415 9.69 41.52 -22.43
C LYS A 415 9.39 40.59 -23.62
N LEU A 416 8.63 39.51 -23.38
CA LEU A 416 8.31 38.46 -24.37
C LEU A 416 7.77 38.98 -25.73
N PRO A 417 6.91 40.01 -25.80
CA PRO A 417 6.43 40.55 -27.09
C PRO A 417 7.55 41.14 -27.96
N ALA A 418 8.57 41.75 -27.34
CA ALA A 418 9.72 42.30 -28.07
C ALA A 418 10.56 41.19 -28.71
N VAL A 419 10.73 40.06 -28.01
CA VAL A 419 11.45 38.88 -28.52
C VAL A 419 10.69 38.26 -29.71
N LYS A 420 9.36 38.11 -29.61
CA LYS A 420 8.53 37.66 -30.74
C LYS A 420 8.63 38.60 -31.95
N LYS A 421 8.56 39.93 -31.73
CA LYS A 421 8.68 40.95 -32.78
C LYS A 421 10.05 40.93 -33.48
N ALA A 422 11.13 40.65 -32.74
CA ALA A 422 12.48 40.54 -33.29
C ALA A 422 12.69 39.27 -34.14
N LEU A 423 12.13 38.13 -33.74
CA LEU A 423 12.19 36.87 -34.49
C LEU A 423 11.32 36.93 -35.77
N ALA A 424 10.12 37.49 -35.67
CA ALA A 424 9.22 37.68 -36.82
C ALA A 424 9.83 38.59 -37.89
N LYS A 425 10.47 39.71 -37.49
CA LYS A 425 11.20 40.61 -38.41
C LYS A 425 12.37 39.95 -39.16
N ARG A 426 12.81 38.75 -38.75
CA ARG A 426 13.86 37.95 -39.42
C ARG A 426 13.32 36.69 -40.13
N GLY A 427 12.01 36.56 -40.28
CA GLY A 427 11.38 35.49 -41.06
C GLY A 427 11.31 34.12 -40.35
N CYS A 428 11.58 34.05 -39.05
CA CYS A 428 11.52 32.79 -38.29
C CYS A 428 10.14 32.66 -37.61
N GLY A 429 9.33 31.68 -38.02
CA GLY A 429 7.99 31.45 -37.45
C GLY A 429 8.05 30.89 -36.03
N ALA A 430 7.42 31.55 -35.06
CA ALA A 430 7.51 31.20 -33.63
C ALA A 430 6.14 30.84 -33.04
N LYS A 431 5.97 29.58 -32.60
CA LYS A 431 4.90 29.15 -31.68
C LYS A 431 5.54 28.75 -30.35
N THR A 432 5.16 29.41 -29.25
CA THR A 432 5.70 29.16 -27.90
C THR A 432 4.57 29.14 -26.88
N LYS A 433 4.37 28.02 -26.15
CA LYS A 433 3.29 27.88 -25.16
C LYS A 433 3.72 28.06 -23.68
N LYS A 434 4.98 27.81 -23.28
CA LYS A 434 5.57 28.13 -21.95
C LYS A 434 7.11 27.94 -21.94
N VAL A 435 7.79 28.36 -20.86
CA VAL A 435 9.25 28.21 -20.66
C VAL A 435 9.57 27.93 -19.18
N ARG A 436 10.41 26.92 -18.89
CA ARG A 436 11.15 26.69 -17.63
C ARG A 436 12.64 26.44 -17.93
N SER A 437 13.50 26.39 -16.92
CA SER A 437 14.96 26.52 -17.06
C SER A 437 15.76 25.21 -16.95
N ALA A 438 16.74 25.00 -17.85
CA ALA A 438 17.86 24.07 -17.67
C ALA A 438 19.12 24.57 -18.43
N LYS A 439 20.32 24.14 -18.02
CA LYS A 439 21.58 24.38 -18.77
C LYS A 439 21.58 23.49 -20.02
N VAL A 440 21.86 24.06 -21.20
CA VAL A 440 22.06 23.28 -22.43
C VAL A 440 23.55 23.05 -22.66
N ARG A 441 24.01 21.80 -22.51
CA ARG A 441 25.13 21.23 -23.28
C ARG A 441 24.54 20.36 -24.40
N LYS A 442 25.32 19.95 -25.41
CA LYS A 442 24.85 19.07 -26.50
C LYS A 442 24.23 17.79 -25.90
N GLY A 443 22.94 17.57 -26.12
CA GLY A 443 22.18 16.41 -25.62
C GLY A 443 20.66 16.59 -25.75
N ARG A 444 19.88 15.50 -25.66
CA ARG A 444 18.40 15.46 -25.65
C ARG A 444 17.82 15.93 -24.28
N VAL A 445 16.49 15.99 -24.17
CA VAL A 445 15.56 15.67 -23.04
C VAL A 445 14.23 16.44 -23.28
N VAL A 446 13.03 15.82 -23.42
CA VAL A 446 12.02 15.25 -22.47
C VAL A 446 11.23 16.32 -21.63
N LYS A 447 10.10 15.92 -21.02
CA LYS A 447 8.78 16.60 -20.82
C LYS A 447 8.64 17.44 -19.49
N LEU A 448 7.52 18.20 -19.35
CA LEU A 448 6.79 18.63 -18.10
C LEU A 448 6.64 20.13 -17.60
N SER A 449 5.35 20.52 -17.49
CA SER A 449 4.50 21.15 -16.42
C SER A 449 4.61 22.58 -15.74
N HIS A 450 3.40 23.13 -15.45
CA HIS A 450 2.90 24.27 -14.60
C HIS A 450 3.69 25.61 -14.40
N LYS A 451 3.15 26.74 -13.91
CA LYS A 451 1.75 27.27 -13.69
C LYS A 451 1.67 28.67 -14.39
N ALA A 452 1.55 29.84 -13.75
CA ALA A 452 1.83 31.19 -14.31
C ALA A 452 2.06 32.25 -13.19
N GLY A 453 2.90 33.30 -13.37
CA GLY A 453 2.88 34.46 -12.43
C GLY A 453 4.09 35.39 -12.20
N LYS A 454 5.36 35.02 -12.45
CA LYS A 454 6.54 35.83 -11.97
C LYS A 454 7.44 36.43 -13.08
N ARG A 455 8.02 37.61 -12.81
CA ARG A 455 9.06 38.28 -13.65
C ARG A 455 10.39 37.50 -13.62
N LEU A 456 11.16 37.58 -14.72
CA LEU A 456 12.49 36.98 -14.82
C LEU A 456 13.56 37.84 -14.13
N ALA A 457 14.28 37.26 -13.17
CA ALA A 457 15.43 37.87 -12.49
C ALA A 457 16.73 37.75 -13.31
N HIS A 458 17.75 38.55 -12.94
CA HIS A 458 19.07 38.57 -13.60
C HIS A 458 19.81 37.21 -13.51
N LYS A 459 20.71 36.97 -14.47
CA LYS A 459 21.55 35.75 -14.62
C LYS A 459 20.81 34.42 -14.93
N LYS A 460 19.78 34.42 -15.78
CA LYS A 460 19.14 33.17 -16.30
C LYS A 460 19.03 33.14 -17.83
N ALA A 461 19.16 31.95 -18.43
CA ALA A 461 19.17 31.72 -19.88
C ALA A 461 17.80 31.25 -20.43
N VAL A 462 17.60 31.33 -21.75
CA VAL A 462 16.32 31.04 -22.43
C VAL A 462 16.56 30.16 -23.67
N THR A 463 15.76 29.10 -23.82
CA THR A 463 15.74 28.22 -24.99
C THR A 463 14.46 28.44 -25.81
N VAL A 464 14.56 28.46 -27.14
CA VAL A 464 13.43 28.67 -28.06
C VAL A 464 13.43 27.58 -29.11
N PHE A 465 12.33 26.84 -29.23
CA PHE A 465 12.10 25.88 -30.31
C PHE A 465 11.46 26.57 -31.51
N VAL A 466 11.99 26.30 -32.70
CA VAL A 466 11.45 26.74 -33.99
C VAL A 466 11.15 25.48 -34.79
N SER A 467 9.88 25.11 -34.93
CA SER A 467 9.53 23.95 -35.75
C SER A 467 9.69 24.29 -37.23
N ARG A 468 10.40 23.44 -37.96
CA ARG A 468 10.26 23.36 -39.41
C ARG A 468 8.96 22.63 -39.70
N GLY A 469 8.14 23.14 -40.63
CA GLY A 469 7.04 22.36 -41.17
C GLY A 469 7.57 21.06 -41.79
N ARG A 470 6.83 19.96 -41.63
CA ARG A 470 7.23 18.63 -42.10
C ARG A 470 7.58 18.64 -43.60
N ARG A 471 8.48 17.73 -43.97
CA ARG A 471 8.50 17.06 -45.27
C ARG A 471 8.28 15.58 -45.01
#